data_AF-A0A519QRQ8-F1
#
_entry.id   AF-A0A519QRQ8-F1
#
_cell.length_a   1.000
_cell.length_b   1.000
_cell.length_c   1.000
_cell.angle_alpha   90.00
_cell.angle_beta   90.00
_cell.angle_gamma   90.00
#
_symmetry.space_group_name_H-M   'P 1'
#
loop_
_entity.id
_entity.type
_entity.pdbx_description
1 polymer ?
#
loop_
_entity_poly.entity_id
_entity_poly.type
_entity_poly.pdbx_seq_one_letter_code
_entity_poly.pdbx_strand_id
1 'polypeptide(L)'
;MGSDSLIISDYLGSLKEDTELDYLFPILLNLMGFRIVSTPKESKGQPQYGKDIIAIGRDGDGIKKRFYFELKGHADKDIDDTVLMKKDGIMESLRAAKYTVFKDSSISEFNALPVKFMLVHNGVLKNNTRATFEGFIDQEFPERNFERWDIYKLTDLFSQYLFGEYLLTDEESVRLFKRTLVLLDAPDYDFSDFKQLVQLQQSKISGIKGRSFTKFF
;
A
#
# COMPACT_ATOMS: atom_id res chain seq x y z
N MET A 1 -19.56 -5.43 9.55
CA MET A 1 -18.28 -4.69 9.53
C MET A 1 -18.24 -3.83 10.78
N GLY A 2 -17.17 -3.89 11.58
CA GLY A 2 -17.02 -3.01 12.75
C GLY A 2 -16.79 -1.56 12.32
N SER A 3 -17.02 -0.60 13.23
CA SER A 3 -16.78 0.84 13.00
C SER A 3 -15.39 1.14 12.44
N ASP A 4 -14.39 0.39 12.88
CA ASP A 4 -12.99 0.62 12.56
C ASP A 4 -12.68 0.30 11.08
N SER A 5 -13.37 -0.70 10.51
CA SER A 5 -13.26 -1.07 9.10
C SER A 5 -13.79 0.03 8.18
N LEU A 6 -14.83 0.76 8.60
CA LEU A 6 -15.39 1.86 7.82
C LEU A 6 -14.44 3.06 7.80
N ILE A 7 -13.89 3.43 8.97
CA ILE A 7 -12.92 4.54 9.08
C ILE A 7 -11.66 4.25 8.24
N ILE A 8 -11.14 3.02 8.31
CA ILE A 8 -9.97 2.61 7.52
C ILE A 8 -10.30 2.61 6.03
N SER A 9 -11.47 2.09 5.62
CA SER A 9 -11.90 2.12 4.22
C SER A 9 -12.04 3.55 3.69
N ASP A 10 -12.68 4.45 4.44
CA ASP A 10 -12.86 5.85 4.05
C ASP A 10 -11.50 6.58 3.94
N TYR A 11 -10.60 6.34 4.90
CA TYR A 11 -9.24 6.85 4.85
C TYR A 11 -8.50 6.33 3.60
N LEU A 12 -8.49 5.02 3.40
CA LEU A 12 -7.83 4.39 2.24
C LEU A 12 -8.39 4.92 0.92
N GLY A 13 -9.70 5.06 0.79
CA GLY A 13 -10.36 5.59 -0.40
C GLY A 13 -10.00 7.05 -0.71
N SER A 14 -9.52 7.81 0.28
CA SER A 14 -9.07 9.20 0.12
C SER A 14 -7.62 9.35 -0.32
N LEU A 15 -6.80 8.29 -0.18
CA LEU A 15 -5.36 8.35 -0.47
C LEU A 15 -5.08 8.64 -1.96
N LYS A 16 -4.05 9.46 -2.18
CA LYS A 16 -3.48 9.71 -3.51
C LYS A 16 -2.28 8.80 -3.76
N GLU A 17 -2.14 8.32 -4.99
CA GLU A 17 -1.05 7.46 -5.49
C GLU A 17 0.30 8.13 -5.18
N ASP A 18 0.56 9.29 -5.79
CA ASP A 18 1.85 10.01 -5.74
C ASP A 18 2.27 10.59 -4.37
N THR A 19 1.44 10.48 -3.33
CA THR A 19 1.77 11.08 -2.02
C THR A 19 1.64 10.11 -0.86
N GLU A 20 0.51 9.42 -0.73
CA GLU A 20 0.18 8.69 0.50
C GLU A 20 0.09 7.18 0.30
N LEU A 21 -0.54 6.70 -0.78
CA LEU A 21 -0.63 5.26 -1.04
C LEU A 21 0.76 4.68 -1.33
N ASP A 22 1.55 5.34 -2.18
CA ASP A 22 2.94 4.98 -2.46
C ASP A 22 3.85 4.97 -1.23
N TYR A 23 3.47 5.73 -0.20
CA TYR A 23 4.24 5.80 1.04
C TYR A 23 3.83 4.72 2.04
N LEU A 24 2.51 4.53 2.23
CA LEU A 24 1.99 3.58 3.21
C LEU A 24 2.09 2.14 2.74
N PHE A 25 1.95 1.88 1.44
CA PHE A 25 1.94 0.53 0.91
C PHE A 25 3.27 -0.23 1.11
N PRO A 26 4.46 0.36 0.88
CA PRO A 26 5.72 -0.27 1.28
C PRO A 26 5.82 -0.59 2.78
N ILE A 27 5.27 0.27 3.65
CA ILE A 27 5.26 0.02 5.10
C ILE A 27 4.40 -1.21 5.41
N LEU A 28 3.19 -1.27 4.85
CA LEU A 28 2.31 -2.43 4.94
C LEU A 28 3.03 -3.71 4.48
N LEU A 29 3.67 -3.68 3.31
CA LEU A 29 4.40 -4.84 2.78
C LEU A 29 5.50 -5.32 3.74
N ASN A 30 6.29 -4.41 4.32
CA ASN A 30 7.30 -4.78 5.31
C ASN A 30 6.69 -5.44 6.55
N LEU A 31 5.57 -4.91 7.06
CA LEU A 31 4.85 -5.48 8.20
C LEU A 31 4.24 -6.86 7.87
N MET A 32 3.86 -7.08 6.61
CA MET A 32 3.45 -8.39 6.07
C MET A 32 4.64 -9.35 5.83
N GLY A 33 5.88 -8.92 6.10
CA GLY A 33 7.08 -9.75 5.97
C GLY A 33 7.72 -9.77 4.58
N PHE A 34 7.33 -8.86 3.68
CA PHE A 34 8.00 -8.69 2.39
C PHE A 34 9.31 -7.93 2.57
N ARG A 35 10.31 -8.29 1.77
CA ARG A 35 11.53 -7.51 1.57
C ARG A 35 11.37 -6.65 0.32
N ILE A 36 11.34 -5.33 0.47
CA ILE A 36 11.36 -4.39 -0.64
C ILE A 36 12.73 -4.45 -1.33
N VAL A 37 12.74 -4.54 -2.65
CA VAL A 37 13.94 -4.59 -3.51
C VAL A 37 14.12 -3.27 -4.25
N SER A 38 13.03 -2.67 -4.73
CA SER A 38 13.06 -1.39 -5.43
C SER A 38 11.73 -0.66 -5.28
N THR A 39 11.82 0.66 -5.20
CA THR A 39 10.70 1.61 -5.28
C THR A 39 11.02 2.71 -6.30
N PRO A 40 10.03 3.50 -6.77
CA PRO A 40 10.25 4.53 -7.78
C PRO A 40 11.15 5.65 -7.23
N LYS A 41 11.10 5.92 -5.91
CA LYS A 41 11.87 6.97 -5.22
C LYS A 41 13.38 6.72 -5.22
N GLU A 42 13.82 5.45 -5.25
CA GLU A 42 15.24 5.08 -5.32
C GLU A 42 15.80 5.14 -6.74
N SER A 43 14.93 5.25 -7.74
CA SER A 43 15.25 5.12 -9.16
C SER A 43 15.40 6.48 -9.88
N LYS A 44 15.60 7.60 -9.16
CA LYS A 44 15.71 8.95 -9.76
C LYS A 44 16.79 8.97 -10.87
N GLY A 45 16.35 8.87 -12.13
CA GLY A 45 17.19 8.88 -13.33
C GLY A 45 17.38 7.53 -14.04
N GLN A 46 16.80 6.43 -13.54
CA GLN A 46 16.79 5.13 -14.23
C GLN A 46 15.38 4.82 -14.79
N PRO A 47 15.28 4.01 -15.87
CA PRO A 47 13.99 3.62 -16.42
C PRO A 47 13.13 3.00 -15.32
N GLN A 48 12.01 3.65 -14.99
CA GLN A 48 10.98 3.01 -14.19
C GLN A 48 10.49 1.84 -15.03
N TYR A 49 10.80 0.61 -14.61
CA TYR A 49 10.58 -0.61 -15.39
C TYR A 49 9.09 -0.97 -15.56
N GLY A 50 8.20 0.04 -15.64
CA GLY A 50 6.74 -0.08 -15.64
C GLY A 50 6.21 -0.76 -14.38
N LYS A 51 6.85 -0.52 -13.22
CA LYS A 51 6.54 -1.15 -11.94
C LYS A 51 6.75 -0.12 -10.84
N ASP A 52 5.79 -0.03 -9.94
CA ASP A 52 5.91 0.87 -8.80
C ASP A 52 6.78 0.23 -7.71
N ILE A 53 6.46 -0.99 -7.29
CA ILE A 53 7.22 -1.67 -6.22
C ILE A 53 7.63 -3.08 -6.63
N ILE A 54 8.90 -3.40 -6.38
CA ILE A 54 9.42 -4.76 -6.49
C ILE A 54 9.75 -5.27 -5.10
N ALA A 55 9.19 -6.43 -4.73
CA ALA A 55 9.45 -7.05 -3.44
C ALA A 55 9.65 -8.57 -3.56
N ILE A 56 10.20 -9.16 -2.50
CA ILE A 56 10.32 -10.61 -2.32
C ILE A 56 9.55 -10.98 -1.07
N GLY A 57 8.68 -11.98 -1.16
CA GLY A 57 7.87 -12.46 -0.05
C GLY A 57 7.48 -13.92 -0.23
N ARG A 58 6.78 -14.49 0.75
CA ARG A 58 6.09 -15.77 0.59
C ARG A 58 4.64 -15.50 0.20
N ASP A 59 4.16 -16.18 -0.83
CA ASP A 59 2.75 -16.13 -1.22
C ASP A 59 1.90 -17.03 -0.30
N GLY A 60 0.58 -17.03 -0.46
CA GLY A 60 -0.35 -17.86 0.35
C GLY A 60 -0.10 -19.37 0.25
N ASP A 61 0.61 -19.82 -0.80
CA ASP A 61 1.08 -21.20 -0.98
C ASP A 61 2.40 -21.50 -0.24
N GLY A 62 2.97 -20.52 0.46
CA GLY A 62 4.23 -20.61 1.18
C GLY A 62 5.48 -20.50 0.28
N ILE A 63 5.33 -20.41 -1.05
CA ILE A 63 6.43 -20.32 -2.00
C ILE A 63 6.98 -18.89 -2.00
N LYS A 64 8.31 -18.77 -1.99
CA LYS A 64 8.99 -17.49 -2.09
C LYS A 64 8.92 -17.00 -3.55
N LYS A 65 8.39 -15.80 -3.78
CA LYS A 65 8.21 -15.21 -5.12
C LYS A 65 8.76 -13.80 -5.18
N ARG A 66 8.98 -13.32 -6.40
CA ARG A 66 9.09 -11.89 -6.72
C ARG A 66 7.69 -11.35 -6.94
N PHE A 67 7.40 -10.19 -6.36
CA PHE A 67 6.13 -9.51 -6.53
C PHE A 67 6.38 -8.18 -7.22
N TYR A 68 5.69 -7.97 -8.33
CA TYR A 68 5.70 -6.72 -9.09
C TYR A 68 4.35 -6.05 -8.87
N PHE A 69 4.37 -4.98 -8.09
CA PHE A 69 3.19 -4.20 -7.75
C PHE A 69 3.06 -3.01 -8.69
N GLU A 70 1.88 -2.87 -9.25
CA GLU A 70 1.36 -1.66 -9.89
C GLU A 70 0.28 -1.08 -8.96
N LEU A 71 0.43 0.17 -8.58
CA LEU A 71 -0.49 0.90 -7.74
C LEU A 71 -1.40 1.77 -8.62
N LYS A 72 -2.67 1.92 -8.24
CA LYS A 72 -3.59 2.91 -8.82
C LYS A 72 -4.41 3.58 -7.73
N GLY A 73 -4.33 4.91 -7.68
CA GLY A 73 -4.98 5.72 -6.64
C GLY A 73 -5.77 6.90 -7.18
N HIS A 74 -6.42 7.63 -6.28
CA HIS A 74 -7.11 8.89 -6.59
C HIS A 74 -8.08 8.84 -7.79
N ALA A 75 -7.72 9.46 -8.92
CA ALA A 75 -8.54 9.50 -10.12
C ALA A 75 -8.65 8.13 -10.80
N ASP A 76 -7.68 7.25 -10.57
CA ASP A 76 -7.58 5.92 -11.17
C ASP A 76 -7.91 4.79 -10.17
N LYS A 77 -8.38 5.14 -8.98
CA LYS A 77 -8.73 4.16 -7.94
C LYS A 77 -9.83 3.19 -8.36
N ASP A 78 -10.79 3.71 -9.12
CA ASP A 78 -11.95 3.00 -9.61
C ASP A 78 -11.66 2.52 -11.03
N ILE A 79 -11.66 1.20 -11.22
CA ILE A 79 -11.36 0.62 -12.54
C ILE A 79 -12.64 0.67 -13.38
N ASP A 80 -12.74 1.70 -14.20
CA ASP A 80 -13.70 1.82 -15.29
C ASP A 80 -13.01 1.67 -16.65
N ASP A 81 -13.79 1.75 -17.74
CA ASP A 81 -13.28 1.56 -19.10
C ASP A 81 -12.20 2.60 -19.46
N THR A 82 -12.30 3.82 -18.92
CA THR A 82 -11.34 4.89 -19.16
C THR A 82 -10.02 4.57 -18.46
N VAL A 83 -10.05 4.27 -17.16
CA VAL A 83 -8.86 3.93 -16.36
C VAL A 83 -8.18 2.68 -16.89
N LEU A 84 -8.96 1.72 -17.40
CA LEU A 84 -8.46 0.49 -17.98
C LEU A 84 -7.67 0.74 -19.28
N MET A 85 -8.18 1.60 -20.16
CA MET A 85 -7.71 1.71 -21.57
C MET A 85 -6.94 2.98 -21.91
N LYS A 86 -7.00 4.02 -21.07
CA LYS A 86 -6.28 5.28 -21.35
C LYS A 86 -4.78 5.05 -21.46
N LYS A 87 -4.08 6.01 -22.05
CA LYS A 87 -2.61 6.06 -22.01
C LYS A 87 -2.15 6.09 -20.55
N ASP A 88 -1.13 5.29 -20.24
CA ASP A 88 -0.63 5.06 -18.88
C ASP A 88 -1.71 4.47 -17.94
N GLY A 89 -2.74 3.85 -18.53
CA GLY A 89 -3.79 3.11 -17.84
C GLY A 89 -3.38 1.67 -17.50
N ILE A 90 -4.29 0.94 -16.86
CA ILE A 90 -3.98 -0.38 -16.27
C ILE A 90 -3.46 -1.39 -17.30
N MET A 91 -4.03 -1.44 -18.51
CA MET A 91 -3.56 -2.37 -19.53
C MET A 91 -2.11 -2.09 -19.97
N GLU A 92 -1.76 -0.81 -20.15
CA GLU A 92 -0.41 -0.40 -20.55
C GLU A 92 0.59 -0.66 -19.43
N SER A 93 0.26 -0.25 -18.20
CA SER A 93 1.05 -0.51 -16.99
C SER A 93 1.36 -1.99 -16.78
N LEU A 94 0.33 -2.85 -16.78
CA LEU A 94 0.53 -4.28 -16.51
C LEU A 94 1.33 -4.98 -17.62
N ARG A 95 1.16 -4.55 -18.88
CA ARG A 95 2.01 -5.03 -19.98
C ARG A 95 3.45 -4.57 -19.81
N ALA A 96 3.67 -3.31 -19.45
CA ALA A 96 5.01 -2.79 -19.18
C ALA A 96 5.68 -3.56 -18.02
N ALA A 97 4.94 -3.83 -16.93
CA ALA A 97 5.39 -4.63 -15.82
C ALA A 97 5.81 -6.05 -16.27
N LYS A 98 5.00 -6.70 -17.10
CA LYS A 98 5.22 -8.06 -17.60
C LYS A 98 6.40 -8.17 -18.56
N TYR A 99 6.46 -7.32 -19.58
CA TYR A 99 7.44 -7.43 -20.65
C TYR A 99 8.79 -6.81 -20.31
N THR A 100 8.85 -5.94 -19.29
CA THR A 100 10.11 -5.35 -18.83
C THR A 100 10.75 -6.20 -17.74
N VAL A 101 11.74 -7.02 -18.10
CA VAL A 101 12.39 -7.90 -17.12
C VAL A 101 13.28 -7.11 -16.17
N PHE A 102 12.99 -7.21 -14.87
CA PHE A 102 13.88 -6.75 -13.81
C PHE A 102 14.81 -7.89 -13.35
N LYS A 103 16.11 -7.59 -13.27
CA LYS A 103 17.14 -8.53 -12.79
C LYS A 103 17.99 -7.86 -11.72
N ASP A 104 18.28 -8.63 -10.67
CA ASP A 104 19.21 -8.21 -9.62
C ASP A 104 20.03 -9.42 -9.17
N SER A 105 21.30 -9.45 -9.58
CA SER A 105 22.23 -10.53 -9.24
C SER A 105 22.90 -10.34 -7.87
N SER A 106 22.70 -9.18 -7.21
CA SER A 106 23.20 -8.94 -5.85
C SER A 106 22.38 -9.68 -4.78
N ILE A 107 21.15 -10.06 -5.12
CA ILE A 107 20.25 -10.82 -4.25
C ILE A 107 20.26 -12.29 -4.67
N SER A 108 20.74 -13.16 -3.77
CA SER A 108 20.80 -14.60 -4.01
C SER A 108 19.45 -15.16 -4.47
N GLU A 109 19.47 -15.99 -5.52
CA GLU A 109 18.33 -16.68 -6.13
C GLU A 109 17.24 -15.77 -6.73
N PHE A 110 17.35 -14.44 -6.62
CA PHE A 110 16.28 -13.51 -7.02
C PHE A 110 15.79 -13.75 -8.44
N ASN A 111 16.70 -13.85 -9.40
CA ASN A 111 16.37 -14.03 -10.81
C ASN A 111 15.68 -15.38 -11.12
N ALA A 112 15.82 -16.37 -10.25
CA ALA A 112 15.22 -17.70 -10.38
C ALA A 112 13.85 -17.83 -9.70
N LEU A 113 13.48 -16.89 -8.83
CA LEU A 113 12.19 -16.91 -8.15
C LEU A 113 11.05 -16.71 -9.16
N PRO A 114 9.90 -17.41 -9.00
CA PRO A 114 8.71 -17.13 -9.79
C PRO A 114 8.23 -15.69 -9.59
N VAL A 115 7.56 -15.13 -10.59
CA VAL A 115 7.02 -13.76 -10.56
C VAL A 115 5.52 -13.81 -10.33
N LYS A 116 5.02 -12.94 -9.46
CA LYS A 116 3.62 -12.64 -9.24
C LYS A 116 3.38 -11.16 -9.56
N PHE A 117 2.40 -10.88 -10.41
CA PHE A 117 1.97 -9.53 -10.78
C PHE A 117 0.79 -9.12 -9.91
N MET A 118 0.86 -7.92 -9.36
CA MET A 118 -0.11 -7.42 -8.41
C MET A 118 -0.65 -6.08 -8.90
N LEU A 119 -1.95 -6.00 -9.12
CA LEU A 119 -2.63 -4.71 -9.29
C LEU A 119 -3.26 -4.31 -7.95
N VAL A 120 -2.86 -3.17 -7.42
CA VAL A 120 -3.34 -2.67 -6.14
C VAL A 120 -4.04 -1.34 -6.38
N HIS A 121 -5.28 -1.21 -5.94
CA HIS A 121 -6.01 0.03 -6.11
C HIS A 121 -6.97 0.29 -4.94
N ASN A 122 -7.08 1.55 -4.52
CA ASN A 122 -7.92 1.95 -3.39
C ASN A 122 -9.36 2.32 -3.78
N GLY A 123 -9.89 1.67 -4.82
CA GLY A 123 -11.28 1.79 -5.26
C GLY A 123 -11.85 0.44 -5.68
N VAL A 124 -12.84 0.45 -6.57
CA VAL A 124 -13.55 -0.76 -7.00
C VAL A 124 -13.48 -0.99 -8.50
N LEU A 125 -13.60 -2.25 -8.92
CA LEU A 125 -13.82 -2.59 -10.33
C LEU A 125 -15.29 -2.37 -10.70
N LYS A 126 -15.55 -1.49 -11.67
CA LYS A 126 -16.93 -1.21 -12.12
C LYS A 126 -17.49 -2.40 -12.89
N ASN A 127 -18.78 -2.66 -12.69
CA ASN A 127 -19.44 -3.85 -13.23
C ASN A 127 -19.46 -3.89 -14.76
N ASN A 128 -19.62 -2.74 -15.42
CA ASN A 128 -19.56 -2.64 -16.89
C ASN A 128 -18.18 -2.98 -17.46
N THR A 129 -17.12 -2.71 -16.71
CA THR A 129 -15.72 -2.94 -17.12
C THR A 129 -15.23 -4.34 -16.78
N ARG A 130 -15.88 -5.02 -15.82
CA ARG A 130 -15.44 -6.33 -15.30
C ARG A 130 -15.15 -7.35 -16.38
N ALA A 131 -16.06 -7.57 -17.33
CA ALA A 131 -15.87 -8.58 -18.37
C ALA A 131 -14.61 -8.31 -19.23
N THR A 132 -14.39 -7.05 -19.58
CA THR A 132 -13.20 -6.62 -20.33
C THR A 132 -11.92 -6.77 -19.52
N PHE A 133 -11.97 -6.41 -18.23
CA PHE A 133 -10.84 -6.57 -17.31
C PHE A 133 -10.45 -8.04 -17.14
N GLU A 134 -11.40 -8.92 -16.82
CA GLU A 134 -11.12 -10.35 -16.63
C GLU A 134 -10.59 -10.99 -17.93
N GLY A 135 -11.20 -10.67 -19.09
CA GLY A 135 -10.72 -11.15 -20.38
C GLY A 135 -9.30 -10.70 -20.72
N PHE A 136 -8.93 -9.48 -20.34
CA PHE A 136 -7.56 -8.99 -20.46
C PHE A 136 -6.59 -9.76 -19.55
N ILE A 137 -6.96 -9.98 -18.28
CA ILE A 137 -6.13 -10.73 -17.33
C ILE A 137 -5.94 -12.17 -17.77
N ASP A 138 -6.99 -12.85 -18.24
CA ASP A 138 -6.90 -14.22 -18.74
C ASP A 138 -5.95 -14.36 -19.94
N GLN A 139 -5.93 -13.36 -20.82
CA GLN A 139 -5.05 -13.34 -22.00
C GLN A 139 -3.60 -12.98 -21.65
N GLU A 140 -3.38 -11.99 -20.79
CA GLU A 140 -2.04 -11.52 -20.46
C GLU A 140 -1.37 -12.33 -19.34
N PHE A 141 -2.12 -12.98 -18.45
CA PHE A 141 -1.58 -13.72 -17.31
C PHE A 141 -2.12 -15.17 -17.24
N PRO A 142 -1.96 -15.98 -18.30
CA PRO A 142 -2.53 -17.33 -18.40
C PRO A 142 -1.97 -18.32 -17.37
N GLU A 143 -0.79 -18.03 -16.81
CA GLU A 143 -0.14 -18.82 -15.76
C GLU A 143 -0.77 -18.63 -14.36
N ARG A 144 -1.83 -17.80 -14.26
CA ARG A 144 -2.49 -17.44 -12.98
C ARG A 144 -1.54 -16.84 -11.95
N ASN A 145 -0.52 -16.14 -12.44
CA ASN A 145 0.45 -15.42 -11.64
C ASN A 145 0.06 -13.94 -11.43
N PHE A 146 -1.21 -13.59 -11.61
CA PHE A 146 -1.77 -12.27 -11.35
C PHE A 146 -2.68 -12.28 -10.12
N GLU A 147 -2.74 -11.16 -9.40
CA GLU A 147 -3.72 -10.92 -8.34
C GLU A 147 -4.07 -9.45 -8.23
N ARG A 148 -5.31 -9.17 -7.83
CA ARG A 148 -5.84 -7.82 -7.65
C ARG A 148 -6.19 -7.59 -6.19
N TRP A 149 -5.67 -6.53 -5.59
CA TRP A 149 -6.09 -6.03 -4.28
C TRP A 149 -6.87 -4.74 -4.47
N ASP A 150 -8.15 -4.78 -4.14
CA ASP A 150 -9.03 -3.61 -4.15
C ASP A 150 -9.16 -3.00 -2.76
N ILE A 151 -9.99 -1.95 -2.65
CA ILE A 151 -10.21 -1.24 -1.39
C ILE A 151 -10.60 -2.20 -0.24
N TYR A 152 -11.40 -3.24 -0.50
CA TYR A 152 -11.83 -4.17 0.54
C TYR A 152 -10.65 -5.00 1.06
N LYS A 153 -9.87 -5.58 0.14
CA LYS A 153 -8.66 -6.33 0.52
C LYS A 153 -7.65 -5.44 1.23
N LEU A 154 -7.49 -4.20 0.76
CA LEU A 154 -6.61 -3.22 1.41
C LEU A 154 -7.11 -2.89 2.81
N THR A 155 -8.40 -2.65 3.03
CA THR A 155 -8.96 -2.40 4.36
C THR A 155 -8.64 -3.53 5.33
N ASP A 156 -8.79 -4.79 4.91
CA ASP A 156 -8.46 -5.94 5.75
C ASP A 156 -6.97 -5.98 6.10
N LEU A 157 -6.10 -5.81 5.10
CA LEU A 157 -4.64 -5.85 5.29
C LEU A 157 -4.16 -4.68 6.15
N PHE A 158 -4.62 -3.47 5.87
CA PHE A 158 -4.29 -2.29 6.66
C PHE A 158 -4.81 -2.42 8.08
N SER A 159 -6.04 -2.89 8.29
CA SER A 159 -6.58 -3.14 9.64
C SER A 159 -5.77 -4.17 10.41
N GLN A 160 -5.37 -5.26 9.76
CA GLN A 160 -4.61 -6.34 10.40
C GLN A 160 -3.18 -5.93 10.73
N TYR A 161 -2.47 -5.30 9.79
CA TYR A 161 -1.02 -5.12 9.89
C TYR A 161 -0.59 -3.70 10.24
N LEU A 162 -1.31 -2.67 9.77
CA LEU A 162 -0.90 -1.27 9.96
C LEU A 162 -1.72 -0.57 11.06
N PHE A 163 -3.02 -0.79 11.10
CA PHE A 163 -3.98 -0.22 12.04
C PHE A 163 -4.44 -1.20 13.13
N GLY A 164 -3.64 -2.24 13.41
CA GLY A 164 -3.88 -3.13 14.53
C GLY A 164 -3.91 -2.37 15.87
N GLU A 165 -4.33 -3.04 16.94
CA GLU A 165 -4.62 -2.47 18.27
C GLU A 165 -3.47 -1.69 18.97
N TYR A 166 -2.30 -1.58 18.33
CA TYR A 166 -1.09 -0.93 18.84
C TYR A 166 -0.55 0.18 17.92
N LEU A 167 -1.41 0.90 17.18
CA LEU A 167 -1.00 2.07 16.37
C LEU A 167 -0.09 3.04 17.15
N LEU A 168 -0.37 3.11 18.45
CA LEU A 168 0.45 3.77 19.44
C LEU A 168 1.01 2.66 20.34
N THR A 169 2.33 2.61 20.46
CA THR A 169 3.05 1.51 21.12
C THR A 169 3.07 1.62 22.66
N ASP A 170 2.56 2.72 23.20
CA ASP A 170 2.46 3.00 24.63
C ASP A 170 1.03 3.34 25.04
N GLU A 171 0.68 2.88 26.24
CA GLU A 171 -0.65 3.02 26.82
C GLU A 171 -1.10 4.48 26.96
N GLU A 172 -0.18 5.40 27.29
CA GLU A 172 -0.51 6.83 27.45
C GLU A 172 -0.89 7.48 26.12
N SER A 173 -0.17 7.19 25.04
CA SER A 173 -0.55 7.67 23.71
C SER A 173 -1.89 7.09 23.28
N VAL A 174 -2.14 5.79 23.51
CA VAL A 174 -3.44 5.16 23.25
C VAL A 174 -4.56 5.84 24.05
N ARG A 175 -4.33 6.12 25.33
CA ARG A 175 -5.30 6.79 26.22
C ARG A 175 -5.64 8.19 25.73
N LEU A 176 -4.63 9.01 25.41
CA LEU A 176 -4.81 10.39 24.94
C LEU A 176 -5.53 10.44 23.58
N PHE A 177 -5.19 9.51 22.68
CA PHE A 177 -5.85 9.39 21.38
C PHE A 177 -7.33 9.01 21.54
N LYS A 178 -7.64 7.99 22.35
CA LYS A 178 -9.04 7.59 22.64
C LYS A 178 -9.85 8.73 23.27
N ARG A 179 -9.28 9.46 24.22
CA ARG A 179 -9.93 10.63 24.83
C ARG A 179 -10.20 11.73 23.81
N THR A 180 -9.25 11.99 22.92
CA THR A 180 -9.43 12.95 21.82
C THR A 180 -10.59 12.56 20.92
N LEU A 181 -10.69 11.28 20.52
CA LEU A 181 -11.79 10.81 19.68
C LEU A 181 -13.16 10.93 20.37
N VAL A 182 -13.25 10.58 21.65
CA VAL A 182 -14.51 10.63 22.42
C VAL A 182 -14.97 12.06 22.68
N LEU A 183 -14.03 12.99 22.92
CA LEU A 183 -14.34 14.38 23.27
C LEU A 183 -14.32 15.33 22.06
N LEU A 184 -14.03 14.83 20.85
CA LEU A 184 -13.81 15.66 19.67
C LEU A 184 -14.94 16.65 19.40
N ASP A 185 -16.18 16.17 19.54
CA ASP A 185 -17.41 16.93 19.32
C ASP A 185 -18.07 17.38 20.63
N ALA A 186 -17.41 17.19 21.77
CA ALA A 186 -17.95 17.61 23.05
C ALA A 186 -17.93 19.15 23.14
N PRO A 187 -19.05 19.78 23.55
CA PRO A 187 -19.07 21.21 23.84
C PRO A 187 -17.96 21.55 24.82
N ASP A 188 -17.25 22.64 24.56
CA ASP A 188 -16.18 23.18 25.42
C ASP A 188 -14.91 22.31 25.55
N TYR A 189 -14.74 21.27 24.73
CA TYR A 189 -13.47 20.55 24.68
C TYR A 189 -12.37 21.41 24.05
N ASP A 190 -11.26 21.59 24.78
CA ASP A 190 -10.16 22.51 24.44
C ASP A 190 -8.99 21.85 23.67
N PHE A 191 -9.20 20.60 23.25
CA PHE A 191 -8.21 19.74 22.60
C PHE A 191 -6.95 19.47 23.46
N SER A 192 -7.04 19.59 24.78
CA SER A 192 -5.92 19.36 25.70
C SER A 192 -5.31 17.96 25.57
N ASP A 193 -6.12 16.90 25.45
CA ASP A 193 -5.59 15.54 25.29
C ASP A 193 -4.84 15.38 23.95
N PHE A 194 -5.32 16.01 22.88
CA PHE A 194 -4.63 16.00 21.57
C PHE A 194 -3.30 16.74 21.62
N LYS A 195 -3.26 17.92 22.28
CA LYS A 195 -2.02 18.67 22.49
C LYS A 195 -0.99 17.85 23.27
N GLN A 196 -1.43 17.16 24.33
CA GLN A 196 -0.56 16.27 25.10
C GLN A 196 -0.07 15.09 24.26
N LEU A 197 -0.92 14.50 23.42
CA LEU A 197 -0.52 13.42 22.52
C LEU A 197 0.60 13.87 21.58
N VAL A 198 0.47 15.06 20.98
CA VAL A 198 1.49 15.65 20.10
C VAL A 198 2.81 15.88 20.85
N GLN A 199 2.75 16.49 22.04
CA GLN A 199 3.93 16.73 22.87
C GLN A 199 4.63 15.42 23.25
N LEU A 200 3.87 14.38 23.58
CA LEU A 200 4.39 13.06 23.90
C LEU A 200 5.10 12.45 22.68
N GLN A 201 4.52 12.50 21.48
CA GLN A 201 5.21 12.00 20.28
C GLN A 201 6.49 12.81 19.98
N GLN A 202 6.47 14.14 20.15
CA GLN A 202 7.64 14.99 19.98
C GLN A 202 8.78 14.61 20.94
N SER A 203 8.47 14.31 22.21
CA SER A 203 9.47 13.86 23.20
C SER A 203 10.13 12.53 22.81
N LYS A 204 9.36 11.59 22.23
CA LYS A 204 9.90 10.31 21.75
C LYS A 204 10.85 10.51 20.58
N ILE A 205 10.49 11.38 19.64
CA ILE A 205 11.33 11.71 18.48
C ILE A 205 12.63 12.38 18.93
N SER A 206 12.56 13.32 19.87
CA SER A 206 13.74 14.05 20.36
C SER A 206 14.67 13.21 21.25
N GLY A 207 14.20 12.08 21.78
CA GLY A 207 15.01 11.08 22.48
C GLY A 207 15.78 10.12 21.57
N ILE A 208 15.39 9.98 20.30
CA ILE A 208 16.03 9.07 19.33
C ILE A 208 17.25 9.77 18.70
N LYS A 209 18.43 9.64 19.32
CA LYS A 209 19.71 9.98 18.68
C LYS A 209 20.13 8.86 17.73
N GLY A 210 19.75 8.95 16.46
CA GLY A 210 20.28 8.07 15.43
C GLY A 210 19.62 8.29 14.08
N ARG A 211 20.43 8.31 13.01
CA ARG A 211 20.07 8.47 11.57
C ARG A 211 19.08 7.41 11.03
N SER A 212 18.47 6.59 11.88
CA SER A 212 17.67 5.43 11.47
C SER A 212 16.22 5.79 11.09
N PHE A 213 15.67 6.89 11.62
CA PHE A 213 14.29 7.32 11.31
C PHE A 213 14.20 8.36 10.19
N THR A 214 15.25 9.13 9.93
CA THR A 214 15.30 10.11 8.83
C THR A 214 15.33 9.47 7.44
N LYS A 215 15.41 8.14 7.35
CA LYS A 215 15.29 7.38 6.09
C LYS A 215 13.86 6.94 5.77
N PHE A 216 12.96 7.04 6.74
CA PHE A 216 11.57 6.59 6.60
C PHE A 216 10.56 7.74 6.50
N PHE A 217 11.02 9.00 6.53
CA PHE A 217 10.24 10.22 6.30
C PHE A 217 10.98 11.11 5.30
#